data_AF-A0A2M9IF92-F1
#
_entry.id   AF-A0A2M9IF92-F1
#
_cell.length_a   1.000
_cell.length_b   1.000
_cell.length_c   1.000
_cell.angle_alpha   90.00
_cell.angle_beta   90.00
_cell.angle_gamma   90.00
#
_symmetry.space_group_name_H-M   'P 1'
#
loop_
_entity.id
_entity.type
_entity.pdbx_description
1 polymer ?
#
loop_
_entity_poly.entity_id
_entity_poly.type
_entity_poly.pdbx_seq_one_letter_code
_entity_poly.pdbx_strand_id
1 'polypeptide(L)'
;MVPVVQLYARNVPDLVFPAGTDLLQILWCPLVHEDDQYAANPRLYWRSSALIAAGATAGEPPRPHTAEGDYLPRPCTVSPTPAVEYPNWDLPEGLGELLDERFEALKDERGYDYFEVATTQQSKVGGYPGWTQPPDWPDCAGCGTRMEHLLSVTATEPGMGRWLPLDDRDPRQDGDATPSWRAEADPGALVAFGHGMDLGDLGGMYFFVCRICPDTPYTHRYDC
;
A
#
# COMPACT_ATOMS: atom_id res chain seq x y z
N MET A 1 17.53 11.42 -0.36
CA MET A 1 16.37 10.52 -0.41
C MET A 1 16.63 9.34 0.50
N VAL A 2 15.59 8.75 1.08
CA VAL A 2 15.64 7.55 1.91
C VAL A 2 14.89 6.40 1.22
N PRO A 3 15.31 5.13 1.41
CA PRO A 3 14.57 3.99 0.89
C PRO A 3 13.31 3.72 1.72
N VAL A 4 12.19 3.51 1.04
CA VAL A 4 10.87 3.27 1.66
C VAL A 4 10.36 1.88 1.32
N VAL A 5 10.41 1.52 0.04
CA VAL A 5 9.95 0.23 -0.45
C VAL A 5 11.05 -0.42 -1.28
N GLN A 6 11.28 -1.72 -1.05
CA GLN A 6 12.13 -2.55 -1.88
C GLN A 6 11.50 -3.92 -2.07
N LEU A 7 11.01 -4.20 -3.28
CA LEU A 7 10.32 -5.43 -3.62
C LEU A 7 11.07 -6.16 -4.73
N TYR A 8 11.42 -7.42 -4.47
CA TYR A 8 11.94 -8.32 -5.48
C TYR A 8 10.78 -9.04 -6.16
N ALA A 9 10.85 -9.22 -7.48
CA ALA A 9 9.80 -9.88 -8.26
C ALA A 9 9.41 -11.26 -7.70
N ARG A 10 10.38 -12.03 -7.21
CA ARG A 10 10.14 -13.35 -6.59
C ARG A 10 9.27 -13.31 -5.32
N ASN A 11 9.16 -12.17 -4.66
CA ASN A 11 8.37 -11.99 -3.43
C ASN A 11 6.95 -11.46 -3.71
N VAL A 12 6.70 -10.96 -4.93
CA VAL A 12 5.42 -10.36 -5.35
C VAL A 12 5.06 -10.86 -6.75
N PRO A 13 4.75 -12.16 -6.91
CA PRO A 13 4.65 -12.80 -8.22
C PRO A 13 3.53 -12.24 -9.11
N ASP A 14 2.49 -11.68 -8.52
CA ASP A 14 1.37 -11.08 -9.27
C ASP A 14 1.68 -9.67 -9.78
N LEU A 15 2.75 -9.04 -9.27
CA LEU A 15 3.19 -7.75 -9.77
C LEU A 15 3.99 -7.92 -11.07
N VAL A 16 3.54 -7.27 -12.14
CA VAL A 16 4.27 -7.26 -13.41
C VAL A 16 5.48 -6.34 -13.33
N PHE A 17 6.67 -6.83 -13.68
CA PHE A 17 7.88 -6.02 -13.79
C PHE A 17 8.16 -5.68 -15.25
N PRO A 18 8.63 -4.45 -15.56
CA PRO A 18 9.15 -4.14 -16.89
C PRO A 18 10.27 -5.09 -17.30
N ALA A 19 10.41 -5.32 -18.61
CA ALA A 19 11.41 -6.23 -19.16
C ALA A 19 12.83 -5.89 -18.67
N GLY A 20 13.58 -6.91 -18.24
CA GLY A 20 14.95 -6.74 -17.75
C GLY A 20 15.06 -6.23 -16.30
N THR A 21 13.94 -6.09 -15.59
CA THR A 21 13.91 -5.67 -14.18
C THR A 21 13.31 -6.74 -13.28
N ASP A 22 13.80 -6.83 -12.05
CA ASP A 22 13.38 -7.78 -11.02
C ASP A 22 13.35 -7.16 -9.62
N LEU A 23 13.57 -5.83 -9.54
CA LEU A 23 13.61 -5.03 -8.32
C LEU A 23 12.84 -3.73 -8.51
N LEU A 24 11.84 -3.50 -7.65
CA LEU A 24 11.11 -2.25 -7.54
C LEU A 24 11.61 -1.52 -6.28
N GLN A 25 12.07 -0.28 -6.44
CA GLN A 25 12.47 0.58 -5.34
C GLN A 25 11.68 1.88 -5.35
N ILE A 26 11.18 2.26 -4.18
CA ILE A 26 10.67 3.61 -3.93
C ILE A 26 11.61 4.28 -2.93
N LEU A 27 12.15 5.41 -3.35
CA LEU A 27 12.92 6.31 -2.52
C LEU A 27 12.14 7.61 -2.41
N TRP A 28 12.17 8.32 -1.28
CA TRP A 28 11.60 9.66 -1.24
C TRP A 28 12.50 10.69 -0.56
N CYS A 29 12.27 11.95 -0.86
CA CYS A 29 12.75 13.05 -0.04
C CYS A 29 11.87 13.11 1.22
N PRO A 30 12.43 12.91 2.43
CA PRO A 30 11.64 12.88 3.67
C PRO A 30 11.36 14.29 4.21
N LEU A 31 11.32 15.31 3.35
CA LEU A 31 10.91 16.67 3.73
C LEU A 31 9.51 16.90 3.21
N VAL A 32 8.73 17.74 3.88
CA VAL A 32 7.47 18.23 3.33
C VAL A 32 7.76 19.17 2.17
N HIS A 33 7.19 18.88 1.02
CA HIS A 33 7.26 19.74 -0.16
C HIS A 33 5.98 20.56 -0.28
N GLU A 34 6.11 21.88 -0.43
CA GLU A 34 5.00 22.81 -0.69
C GLU A 34 4.53 22.72 -2.16
N ASP A 35 4.16 21.51 -2.59
CA ASP A 35 3.45 21.26 -3.84
C ASP A 35 1.98 20.92 -3.55
N ASP A 36 1.21 20.53 -4.57
CA ASP A 36 -0.20 20.20 -4.44
C ASP A 36 -0.48 19.05 -3.44
N GLN A 37 0.54 18.26 -3.06
CA GLN A 37 0.41 17.10 -2.16
C GLN A 37 0.80 17.43 -0.71
N TYR A 38 1.59 18.49 -0.47
CA TYR A 38 2.04 18.89 0.87
C TYR A 38 2.70 17.76 1.69
N ALA A 39 3.52 16.92 1.03
CA ALA A 39 4.04 15.66 1.58
C ALA A 39 5.48 15.35 1.17
N ALA A 40 6.00 14.18 1.59
CA ALA A 40 7.25 13.64 1.07
C ALA A 40 7.18 13.40 -0.45
N ASN A 41 8.30 13.61 -1.15
CA ASN A 41 8.34 13.51 -2.61
C ASN A 41 9.01 12.20 -3.07
N PRO A 42 8.25 11.23 -3.63
CA PRO A 42 8.76 9.94 -3.99
C PRO A 42 9.30 9.83 -5.42
N ARG A 43 10.22 8.89 -5.58
CA ARG A 43 10.83 8.45 -6.82
C ARG A 43 10.76 6.93 -6.91
N LEU A 44 10.20 6.45 -8.01
CA LEU A 44 10.05 5.04 -8.29
C LEU A 44 11.09 4.59 -9.31
N TYR A 45 11.70 3.44 -9.06
CA TYR A 45 12.70 2.84 -9.92
C TYR A 45 12.43 1.36 -10.15
N TRP A 46 12.36 0.97 -11.42
CA TRP A 46 12.47 -0.41 -11.86
C TRP A 46 13.93 -0.71 -12.17
N ARG A 47 14.49 -1.77 -11.57
CA ARG A 47 15.92 -2.07 -11.62
C ARG A 47 16.18 -3.56 -11.82
N SER A 48 17.38 -3.87 -12.30
CA SER A 48 17.95 -5.21 -12.24
C SER A 48 18.81 -5.33 -10.99
N SER A 49 18.43 -6.25 -10.10
CA SER A 49 19.18 -6.57 -8.87
C SER A 49 20.61 -7.01 -9.19
N ALA A 50 20.80 -7.76 -10.29
CA ALA A 50 22.11 -8.18 -10.76
C ALA A 50 23.01 -7.01 -11.20
N LEU A 51 22.46 -6.05 -11.96
CA LEU A 51 23.22 -4.86 -12.39
C LEU A 51 23.56 -3.96 -11.20
N ILE A 52 22.63 -3.82 -10.24
CA ILE A 52 22.88 -3.06 -9.00
C ILE A 52 23.98 -3.71 -8.18
N ALA A 53 23.94 -5.04 -8.01
CA ALA A 53 24.96 -5.77 -7.26
C ALA A 53 26.35 -5.67 -7.92
N ALA A 54 26.43 -5.73 -9.25
CA ALA A 54 27.68 -5.60 -9.98
C ALA A 54 28.30 -4.19 -9.90
N GLY A 55 27.45 -3.15 -9.83
CA GLY A 55 27.88 -1.75 -9.72
C GLY A 55 27.95 -1.22 -8.29
N ALA A 56 27.67 -2.04 -7.27
CA ALA A 56 27.64 -1.60 -5.89
C ALA A 56 29.02 -1.14 -5.41
N THR A 57 29.11 0.13 -5.02
CA THR A 57 30.31 0.69 -4.40
C THR A 57 30.31 0.38 -2.91
N ALA A 58 31.47 0.04 -2.35
CA ALA A 58 31.64 -0.10 -0.91
C ALA A 58 31.45 1.24 -0.19
N GLY A 59 30.66 1.26 0.89
CA GLY A 59 30.44 2.44 1.73
C GLY A 59 29.08 2.41 2.44
N GLU A 60 28.91 3.28 3.43
CA GLU A 60 27.58 3.52 4.00
C GLU A 60 26.71 4.31 3.01
N PRO A 61 25.42 3.96 2.84
CA PRO A 61 24.48 4.78 2.11
C PRO A 61 24.45 6.21 2.67
N PRO A 62 24.34 7.25 1.82
CA PRO A 62 24.25 8.62 2.30
C PRO A 62 23.01 8.79 3.17
N ARG A 63 23.17 9.44 4.32
CA ARG A 63 22.06 9.80 5.20
C ARG A 63 21.58 11.21 4.85
N PRO A 64 20.26 11.48 4.90
CA PRO A 64 19.77 12.85 4.75
C PRO A 64 20.34 13.73 5.87
N HIS A 65 20.71 14.97 5.54
CA HIS A 65 21.14 15.96 6.53
C HIS A 65 19.97 16.40 7.42
N THR A 66 18.80 16.58 6.80
CA THR A 66 17.54 16.96 7.44
C THR A 66 16.44 16.04 6.94
N ALA A 67 15.51 15.69 7.82
CA ALA A 67 14.35 14.86 7.52
C ALA A 67 13.24 15.17 8.52
N GLU A 68 12.00 15.07 8.06
CA GLU A 68 10.81 14.99 8.91
C GLU A 68 10.64 13.54 9.37
N GLY A 69 10.55 13.35 10.69
CA GLY A 69 10.50 12.02 11.30
C GLY A 69 9.33 11.17 10.81
N ASP A 70 8.22 11.84 10.55
CA ASP A 70 6.95 11.30 10.06
C ASP A 70 7.13 10.52 8.74
N TYR A 71 8.07 10.93 7.89
CA TYR A 71 8.37 10.28 6.61
C TYR A 71 9.65 9.40 6.65
N LEU A 72 10.13 9.02 7.84
CA LEU A 72 11.28 8.13 7.98
C LEU A 72 10.86 6.72 8.41
N PRO A 73 10.98 5.71 7.53
CA PRO A 73 10.66 4.35 7.90
C PRO A 73 11.73 3.75 8.81
N ARG A 74 11.30 3.04 9.85
CA ARG A 74 12.11 2.04 10.54
C ARG A 74 12.37 0.87 9.57
N PRO A 75 13.61 0.38 9.43
CA PRO A 75 13.90 -0.80 8.62
C PRO A 75 13.08 -2.01 9.09
N CYS A 76 12.34 -2.61 8.17
CA CYS A 76 11.52 -3.80 8.42
C CYS A 76 11.54 -4.72 7.19
N THR A 77 11.20 -5.98 7.40
CA THR A 77 10.96 -6.95 6.32
C THR A 77 9.47 -7.02 6.02
N VAL A 78 9.12 -7.19 4.75
CA VAL A 78 7.73 -7.48 4.36
C VAL A 78 7.47 -8.99 4.35
N SER A 79 6.27 -9.39 4.76
CA SER A 79 5.76 -10.77 4.64
C SER A 79 4.44 -10.75 3.87
N PRO A 80 4.47 -10.79 2.52
CA PRO A 80 3.27 -10.62 1.72
C PRO A 80 2.26 -11.76 1.91
N THR A 81 0.99 -11.41 2.13
CA THR A 81 -0.13 -12.36 2.13
C THR A 81 -1.05 -12.05 0.95
N PRO A 82 -1.29 -13.01 0.03
CA PRO A 82 -2.24 -12.82 -1.06
C PRO A 82 -3.66 -12.58 -0.52
N ALA A 83 -4.33 -11.56 -1.06
CA ALA A 83 -5.67 -11.18 -0.65
C ALA A 83 -6.50 -10.74 -1.85
N VAL A 84 -7.81 -10.93 -1.79
CA VAL A 84 -8.76 -10.44 -2.80
C VAL A 84 -9.50 -9.25 -2.23
N GLU A 85 -9.39 -8.12 -2.92
CA GLU A 85 -10.06 -6.87 -2.61
C GLU A 85 -11.09 -6.51 -3.67
N TYR A 86 -11.99 -5.62 -3.28
CA TYR A 86 -12.98 -5.01 -4.14
C TYR A 86 -12.91 -3.49 -3.98
N PRO A 87 -13.39 -2.69 -4.95
CA PRO A 87 -13.43 -1.24 -4.82
C PRO A 87 -14.37 -0.81 -3.70
N ASN A 88 -14.07 0.37 -3.13
CA ASN A 88 -14.79 0.98 -2.01
C ASN A 88 -15.53 2.23 -2.50
N TRP A 89 -15.16 3.43 -2.07
CA TRP A 89 -15.74 4.69 -2.55
C TRP A 89 -15.52 4.93 -4.05
N ASP A 90 -14.65 4.15 -4.67
CA ASP A 90 -14.35 4.16 -6.11
C ASP A 90 -15.05 3.02 -6.88
N LEU A 91 -16.15 2.49 -6.32
CA LEU A 91 -17.07 1.62 -7.04
C LEU A 91 -17.46 2.24 -8.39
N PRO A 92 -17.63 1.41 -9.45
CA PRO A 92 -18.20 1.86 -10.71
C PRO A 92 -19.50 2.65 -10.51
N GLU A 93 -19.69 3.67 -11.35
CA GLU A 93 -20.86 4.55 -11.31
C GLU A 93 -22.16 3.74 -11.29
N GLY A 94 -23.07 4.09 -10.37
CA GLY A 94 -24.35 3.42 -10.16
C GLY A 94 -24.28 2.03 -9.50
N LEU A 95 -23.10 1.42 -9.34
CA LEU A 95 -22.98 0.09 -8.72
C LEU A 95 -23.27 0.14 -7.22
N GLY A 96 -22.81 1.19 -6.54
CA GLY A 96 -23.11 1.40 -5.11
C GLY A 96 -24.62 1.49 -4.86
N GLU A 97 -25.32 2.32 -5.63
CA GLU A 97 -26.78 2.48 -5.55
C GLU A 97 -27.52 1.18 -5.87
N LEU A 98 -27.05 0.42 -6.87
CA LEU A 98 -27.64 -0.87 -7.24
C LEU A 98 -27.50 -1.93 -6.13
N LEU A 99 -26.44 -1.84 -5.32
CA LEU A 99 -26.12 -2.80 -4.26
C LEU A 99 -26.51 -2.32 -2.86
N ASP A 100 -27.08 -1.13 -2.72
CA ASP A 100 -27.37 -0.47 -1.43
C ASP A 100 -28.20 -1.38 -0.49
N GLU A 101 -29.33 -1.90 -0.96
CA GLU A 101 -30.17 -2.83 -0.17
C GLU A 101 -29.41 -4.11 0.22
N ARG A 102 -28.44 -4.56 -0.59
CA ARG A 102 -27.63 -5.73 -0.27
C ARG A 102 -26.54 -5.43 0.74
N PHE A 103 -25.97 -4.23 0.73
CA PHE A 103 -25.01 -3.78 1.73
C PHE A 103 -25.69 -3.64 3.10
N GLU A 104 -26.89 -3.05 3.14
CA GLU A 104 -27.68 -2.99 4.38
C GLU A 104 -28.08 -4.38 4.88
N ALA A 105 -28.55 -5.27 4.00
CA ALA A 105 -28.85 -6.65 4.39
C ALA A 105 -27.61 -7.41 4.90
N LEU A 106 -26.45 -7.21 4.28
CA LEU A 106 -25.18 -7.80 4.74
C LEU A 106 -24.83 -7.32 6.15
N LYS A 107 -24.97 -6.02 6.39
CA LYS A 107 -24.70 -5.40 7.69
C LYS A 107 -25.63 -5.91 8.77
N ASP A 108 -26.92 -6.04 8.47
CA ASP A 108 -27.91 -6.60 9.40
C ASP A 108 -27.65 -8.08 9.70
N GLU A 109 -27.30 -8.89 8.69
CA GLU A 109 -27.06 -10.33 8.84
C GLU A 109 -25.72 -10.63 9.54
N ARG A 110 -24.67 -9.87 9.20
CA ARG A 110 -23.28 -10.20 9.57
C ARG A 110 -22.65 -9.25 10.59
N GLY A 111 -23.24 -8.06 10.79
CA GLY A 111 -22.77 -7.08 11.76
C GLY A 111 -21.47 -6.37 11.36
N TYR A 112 -21.17 -6.27 10.07
CA TYR A 112 -20.09 -5.45 9.51
C TYR A 112 -20.53 -4.82 8.19
N ASP A 113 -19.95 -3.67 7.87
CA ASP A 113 -20.24 -2.94 6.64
C ASP A 113 -19.38 -3.44 5.48
N TYR A 114 -19.90 -3.45 4.24
CA TYR A 114 -19.11 -3.77 3.05
C TYR A 114 -17.86 -2.87 2.98
N PHE A 115 -18.01 -1.58 3.27
CA PHE A 115 -16.92 -0.61 3.17
C PHE A 115 -15.85 -0.78 4.24
N GLU A 116 -16.13 -1.48 5.35
CA GLU A 116 -15.12 -1.85 6.35
C GLU A 116 -14.26 -3.05 5.91
N VAL A 117 -14.77 -3.83 4.95
CA VAL A 117 -14.15 -5.10 4.57
C VAL A 117 -13.79 -5.20 3.09
N ALA A 118 -14.22 -4.31 2.21
CA ALA A 118 -14.00 -4.44 0.76
C ALA A 118 -12.53 -4.22 0.37
N THR A 119 -11.87 -3.28 1.04
CA THR A 119 -10.51 -2.82 0.76
C THR A 119 -9.78 -2.61 2.07
N THR A 120 -8.52 -3.01 2.17
CA THR A 120 -7.69 -2.74 3.36
C THR A 120 -7.08 -1.34 3.33
N GLN A 121 -6.89 -0.74 4.51
CA GLN A 121 -6.07 0.45 4.73
C GLN A 121 -4.68 0.03 5.23
N GLN A 122 -4.00 -0.80 4.43
CA GLN A 122 -2.67 -1.34 4.71
C GLN A 122 -1.75 -1.15 3.52
N SER A 123 -0.44 -1.22 3.79
CA SER A 123 0.55 -1.24 2.73
C SER A 123 0.36 -2.51 1.90
N LYS A 124 0.21 -2.33 0.59
CA LYS A 124 -0.15 -3.42 -0.33
C LYS A 124 0.39 -3.19 -1.71
N VAL A 125 0.42 -4.24 -2.52
CA VAL A 125 0.81 -4.21 -3.93
C VAL A 125 -0.37 -4.65 -4.77
N GLY A 126 -0.73 -3.87 -5.79
CA GLY A 126 -1.95 -4.08 -6.57
C GLY A 126 -3.22 -3.82 -5.74
N GLY A 127 -4.33 -4.43 -6.15
CA GLY A 127 -5.62 -4.23 -5.50
C GLY A 127 -6.16 -2.81 -5.68
N TYR A 128 -6.95 -2.35 -4.72
CA TYR A 128 -7.56 -1.01 -4.75
C TYR A 128 -6.92 -0.11 -3.69
N PRO A 129 -6.72 1.19 -3.93
CA PRO A 129 -6.27 2.11 -2.89
C PRO A 129 -7.28 2.17 -1.75
N GLY A 130 -6.79 2.12 -0.50
CA GLY A 130 -7.63 2.23 0.70
C GLY A 130 -7.88 3.68 1.08
N TRP A 131 -8.55 4.44 0.21
CA TRP A 131 -8.75 5.89 0.36
C TRP A 131 -9.34 6.27 1.74
N THR A 132 -8.78 7.31 2.37
CA THR A 132 -9.31 8.01 3.55
C THR A 132 -9.98 9.33 3.17
N GLN A 133 -9.67 9.86 1.99
CA GLN A 133 -10.31 11.02 1.35
C GLN A 133 -11.05 10.60 0.06
N PRO A 134 -11.80 11.50 -0.62
CA PRO A 134 -12.45 11.15 -1.89
C PRO A 134 -11.45 10.55 -2.91
N PRO A 135 -11.79 9.45 -3.60
CA PRO A 135 -10.87 8.79 -4.53
C PRO A 135 -10.35 9.71 -5.65
N ASP A 136 -9.03 9.73 -5.85
CA ASP A 136 -8.38 10.51 -6.92
C ASP A 136 -7.53 9.59 -7.80
N TRP A 137 -8.17 9.04 -8.83
CA TRP A 137 -7.50 8.18 -9.80
C TRP A 137 -6.83 9.00 -10.92
N PRO A 138 -5.51 8.87 -11.13
CA PRO A 138 -4.84 9.59 -12.20
C PRO A 138 -5.05 8.95 -13.57
N ASP A 139 -5.20 9.79 -14.59
CA ASP A 139 -5.03 9.41 -15.98
C ASP A 139 -3.57 9.55 -16.42
N CYS A 140 -3.12 8.66 -17.30
CA CYS A 140 -1.78 8.73 -17.86
C CYS A 140 -1.66 9.93 -18.80
N ALA A 141 -0.71 10.83 -18.56
CA ALA A 141 -0.46 11.99 -19.43
C ALA A 141 -0.09 11.63 -20.89
N GLY A 142 0.41 10.40 -21.12
CA GLY A 142 0.80 9.93 -22.47
C GLY A 142 -0.37 9.39 -23.29
N CYS A 143 -1.17 8.47 -22.73
CA CYS A 143 -2.25 7.80 -23.47
C CYS A 143 -3.68 8.19 -23.02
N GLY A 144 -3.82 8.98 -21.96
CA GLY A 144 -5.11 9.41 -21.41
C GLY A 144 -5.93 8.30 -20.74
N THR A 145 -5.39 7.09 -20.59
CA THR A 145 -6.10 6.00 -19.90
C THR A 145 -5.86 6.10 -18.39
N ARG A 146 -6.90 5.81 -17.60
CA ARG A 146 -6.80 5.65 -16.14
C ARG A 146 -5.68 4.68 -15.79
N MET A 147 -4.79 5.12 -14.92
CA MET A 147 -3.64 4.33 -14.49
C MET A 147 -4.07 3.23 -13.51
N GLU A 148 -3.29 2.17 -13.45
CA GLU A 148 -3.49 1.06 -12.52
C GLU A 148 -2.88 1.40 -11.16
N HIS A 149 -3.53 0.97 -10.08
CA HIS A 149 -2.94 1.06 -8.75
C HIS A 149 -1.78 0.06 -8.66
N LEU A 150 -0.58 0.60 -8.40
CA LEU A 150 0.63 -0.19 -8.30
C LEU A 150 0.84 -0.71 -6.87
N LEU A 151 0.82 0.19 -5.89
CA LEU A 151 0.98 -0.12 -4.48
C LEU A 151 0.56 1.08 -3.61
N SER A 152 0.25 0.78 -2.35
CA SER A 152 0.03 1.78 -1.29
C SER A 152 1.09 1.61 -0.20
N VAL A 153 1.51 2.74 0.39
CA VAL A 153 2.22 2.77 1.68
C VAL A 153 1.36 3.60 2.63
N THR A 154 0.78 2.98 3.66
CA THR A 154 -0.16 3.63 4.60
C THR A 154 0.54 3.96 5.92
N ALA A 155 -0.01 4.88 6.72
CA ALA A 155 0.59 5.28 8.00
C ALA A 155 0.75 4.09 8.97
N THR A 156 -0.23 3.19 8.99
CA THR A 156 -0.27 2.09 9.97
C THR A 156 -0.58 0.74 9.33
N GLU A 157 -0.07 -0.30 9.99
CA GLU A 157 -0.51 -1.67 9.80
C GLU A 157 -1.46 -2.02 10.96
N PRO A 158 -2.76 -2.25 10.73
CA PRO A 158 -3.75 -2.52 11.74
C PRO A 158 -3.45 -3.86 12.42
N GLY A 159 -3.52 -3.86 13.75
CA GLY A 159 -3.41 -5.06 14.58
C GLY A 159 -4.71 -5.86 14.69
N MET A 160 -5.73 -5.54 13.89
CA MET A 160 -7.02 -6.22 13.91
C MET A 160 -7.70 -6.21 12.54
N GLY A 161 -8.67 -7.11 12.37
CA GLY A 161 -9.55 -7.14 11.21
C GLY A 161 -9.24 -8.26 10.23
N ARG A 162 -10.05 -8.33 9.17
CA ARG A 162 -10.08 -9.49 8.26
C ARG A 162 -8.79 -9.69 7.46
N TRP A 163 -8.00 -8.63 7.32
CA TRP A 163 -6.80 -8.58 6.51
C TRP A 163 -5.54 -9.00 7.26
N LEU A 164 -5.66 -9.21 8.57
CA LEU A 164 -4.60 -9.75 9.39
C LEU A 164 -4.22 -11.17 8.90
N PRO A 165 -2.94 -11.39 8.53
CA PRO A 165 -2.46 -12.71 8.12
C PRO A 165 -2.76 -13.77 9.18
N LEU A 166 -3.07 -14.98 8.73
CA LEU A 166 -3.47 -16.07 9.65
C LEU A 166 -2.37 -16.38 10.67
N ASP A 167 -1.11 -16.35 10.26
CA ASP A 167 0.04 -16.63 11.13
C ASP A 167 0.30 -15.52 12.17
N ASP A 168 -0.28 -14.34 11.97
CA ASP A 168 -0.14 -13.20 12.88
C ASP A 168 -1.32 -13.07 13.87
N ARG A 169 -2.37 -13.90 13.73
CA ARG A 169 -3.54 -13.86 14.62
C ARG A 169 -3.21 -14.38 16.00
N ASP A 170 -3.89 -13.83 17.00
CA ASP A 170 -3.76 -14.29 18.38
C ASP A 170 -4.23 -15.75 18.49
N PRO A 171 -3.35 -16.71 18.76
CA PRO A 171 -3.71 -18.13 18.83
C PRO A 171 -4.66 -18.44 20.00
N ARG A 172 -4.81 -17.51 20.96
CA ARG A 172 -5.81 -17.63 22.03
C ARG A 172 -7.24 -17.43 21.51
N GLN A 173 -7.40 -16.84 20.32
CA GLN A 173 -8.68 -16.66 19.63
C GLN A 173 -9.01 -17.80 18.64
N ASP A 174 -8.08 -18.73 18.37
CA ASP A 174 -8.27 -19.86 17.42
C ASP A 174 -9.37 -20.86 17.84
N GLY A 175 -9.78 -20.83 19.11
CA GLY A 175 -10.80 -21.73 19.66
C GLY A 175 -12.24 -21.22 19.59
N ASP A 176 -12.46 -19.97 19.19
CA ASP A 176 -13.78 -19.34 19.20
C ASP A 176 -14.28 -19.05 17.78
N ALA A 177 -15.60 -18.92 17.62
CA ALA A 177 -16.25 -18.55 16.36
C ALA A 177 -15.97 -17.08 15.96
N THR A 178 -14.83 -16.52 16.37
CA THR A 178 -14.40 -15.15 16.14
C THR A 178 -14.34 -14.91 14.65
N PRO A 179 -15.23 -14.06 14.12
CA PRO A 179 -15.23 -13.81 12.69
C PRO A 179 -13.97 -13.06 12.28
N SER A 180 -13.49 -13.27 11.06
CA SER A 180 -12.21 -12.72 10.61
C SER A 180 -12.11 -11.19 10.76
N TRP A 181 -13.22 -10.46 10.60
CA TRP A 181 -13.25 -9.00 10.74
C TRP A 181 -13.08 -8.50 12.19
N ARG A 182 -13.08 -9.40 13.18
CA ARG A 182 -12.77 -9.12 14.58
C ARG A 182 -11.51 -9.83 15.08
N ALA A 183 -10.76 -10.50 14.19
CA ALA A 183 -9.51 -11.14 14.57
C ALA A 183 -8.53 -10.09 15.08
N GLU A 184 -7.83 -10.39 16.16
CA GLU A 184 -6.77 -9.55 16.71
C GLU A 184 -5.40 -10.21 16.49
N ALA A 185 -4.37 -9.39 16.37
CA ALA A 185 -2.99 -9.85 16.24
C ALA A 185 -2.48 -10.43 17.56
N ASP A 186 -1.59 -11.42 17.46
CA ASP A 186 -0.75 -11.82 18.59
C ASP A 186 -0.02 -10.55 19.10
N PRO A 187 -0.16 -10.18 20.38
CA PRO A 187 0.56 -9.05 20.95
C PRO A 187 2.08 -9.10 20.72
N GLY A 188 2.66 -10.30 20.60
CA GLY A 188 4.07 -10.49 20.26
C GLY A 188 4.40 -10.11 18.82
N ALA A 189 3.53 -10.45 17.87
CA ALA A 189 3.68 -10.10 16.46
C ALA A 189 3.47 -8.60 16.22
N LEU A 190 2.47 -8.01 16.90
CA LEU A 190 2.07 -6.61 16.74
C LEU A 190 3.22 -5.61 16.95
N VAL A 191 4.15 -5.91 17.86
CA VAL A 191 5.33 -5.04 18.14
C VAL A 191 6.26 -4.91 16.93
N ALA A 192 6.27 -5.91 16.05
CA ALA A 192 7.08 -5.93 14.84
C ALA A 192 6.37 -5.30 13.63
N PHE A 193 5.09 -4.96 13.73
CA PHE A 193 4.32 -4.45 12.61
C PHE A 193 4.77 -3.04 12.19
N GLY A 194 4.72 -2.83 10.87
CA GLY A 194 4.85 -1.52 10.25
C GLY A 194 6.24 -0.88 10.30
N HIS A 195 6.35 0.17 9.51
CA HIS A 195 7.54 1.01 9.40
C HIS A 195 7.57 2.15 10.43
N GLY A 196 6.48 2.40 11.17
CA GLY A 196 6.40 3.46 12.18
C GLY A 196 6.48 4.88 11.62
N MET A 197 6.03 5.06 10.37
CA MET A 197 5.88 6.38 9.76
C MET A 197 4.53 6.95 10.19
N ASP A 198 4.41 8.27 10.15
CA ASP A 198 3.18 8.97 10.41
C ASP A 198 2.80 9.74 9.15
N LEU A 199 1.70 9.38 8.50
CA LEU A 199 1.29 9.97 7.23
C LEU A 199 0.00 10.78 7.44
N GLY A 200 0.11 11.81 8.27
CA GLY A 200 -0.99 12.66 8.70
C GLY A 200 -2.08 11.92 9.46
N ASP A 201 -3.35 12.14 9.16
CA ASP A 201 -4.48 11.50 9.86
C ASP A 201 -4.72 10.06 9.37
N LEU A 202 -3.73 9.19 9.58
CA LEU A 202 -3.73 7.78 9.15
C LEU A 202 -3.83 7.58 7.63
N GLY A 203 -3.29 8.54 6.89
CA GLY A 203 -3.32 8.57 5.45
C GLY A 203 -2.34 7.62 4.75
N GLY A 204 -2.06 7.90 3.48
CA GLY A 204 -1.22 7.04 2.66
C GLY A 204 -0.67 7.68 1.40
N MET A 205 0.42 7.09 0.92
CA MET A 205 1.00 7.38 -0.39
C MET A 205 0.65 6.27 -1.37
N TYR A 206 -0.12 6.61 -2.40
CA TYR A 206 -0.60 5.67 -3.42
C TYR A 206 0.16 5.87 -4.71
N PHE A 207 0.68 4.80 -5.28
CA PHE A 207 1.44 4.82 -6.53
C PHE A 207 0.61 4.23 -7.65
N PHE A 208 0.67 4.86 -8.82
CA PHE A 208 -0.07 4.44 -10.00
C PHE A 208 0.88 4.28 -11.18
N VAL A 209 0.61 3.30 -12.02
CA VAL A 209 1.44 3.00 -13.21
C VAL A 209 0.56 2.84 -14.44
N CYS A 210 1.04 3.33 -15.58
CA CYS A 210 0.43 3.03 -16.87
C CYS A 210 1.17 1.86 -17.51
N ARG A 211 0.47 0.73 -17.72
CA ARG A 211 1.04 -0.45 -18.39
C ARG A 211 0.92 -0.40 -19.92
N ILE A 212 0.14 0.55 -20.44
CA ILE A 212 -0.10 0.71 -21.88
C ILE A 212 1.08 1.42 -22.55
N CYS A 213 1.64 2.43 -21.88
CA CYS A 213 2.78 3.19 -22.41
C CYS A 213 4.10 2.40 -22.23
N PRO A 214 5.00 2.43 -23.23
CA PRO A 214 6.23 1.63 -23.22
C PRO A 214 7.19 1.99 -22.07
N ASP A 215 7.22 3.25 -21.67
CA ASP A 215 8.10 3.74 -20.60
C ASP A 215 7.55 3.46 -19.20
N THR A 216 6.37 2.83 -19.10
CA THR A 216 5.68 2.56 -17.83
C THR A 216 5.60 3.77 -16.91
N PRO A 217 5.09 4.93 -17.39
CA PRO A 217 5.07 6.15 -16.60
C PRO A 217 4.26 5.92 -15.33
N TYR A 218 4.71 6.54 -14.25
CA TYR A 218 4.10 6.44 -12.94
C TYR A 218 3.76 7.83 -12.40
N THR A 219 2.82 7.87 -11.48
CA THR A 219 2.54 9.04 -10.64
C THR A 219 2.15 8.58 -9.25
N HIS A 220 1.92 9.52 -8.34
CA HIS A 220 1.46 9.22 -6.99
C HIS A 220 0.32 10.16 -6.57
N ARG A 221 -0.36 9.76 -5.51
CA ARG A 221 -1.28 10.57 -4.72
C ARG A 221 -0.92 10.43 -3.27
N TYR A 222 -1.08 11.53 -2.56
CA TYR A 222 -1.06 11.55 -1.13
C TYR A 222 -2.45 11.87 -0.62
N ASP A 223 -2.82 11.20 0.46
CA ASP A 223 -4.06 11.39 1.19
C ASP A 223 -3.64 11.52 2.65
N CYS A 224 -3.88 12.69 3.24
CA CYS A 224 -4.01 12.93 4.67
C CYS A 224 -4.62 14.32 4.92
#